data_AF-A0AAQ3UP92-F1
#
_entry.id   AF-A0AAQ3UP92-F1
#
_cell.length_a   1.000
_cell.length_b   1.000
_cell.length_c   1.000
_cell.angle_alpha   90.00
_cell.angle_beta   90.00
_cell.angle_gamma   90.00
#
_symmetry.space_group_name_H-M   'P 1'
#
loop_
_entity.id
_entity.type
_entity.pdbx_description
1 polymer ?
#
loop_
_entity_poly.entity_id
_entity_poly.type
_entity_poly.pdbx_seq_one_letter_code
_entity_poly.pdbx_strand_id
1 'polypeptide(L)'
;MSMSLFAHSFLLLIHVHLELLYYPYAKHEGVSNPFANQIQLTSLEKVLKTESNAYDVNQRKNVIMRGVLSITVISAEDLPPMDIGGKADPFVVLYLKKGETKKKTRVVTDTLNPIWNQTFDFVVEDALHDLLMVEVWDHDTFGKDYIGRCILTLTRVLLEGEFQDTFVLQGAKSGKLNMHFRWTPQPIYRDRDRDQGRGPIWPVSDCLASSRPVLH
;
A
#
# COMPACT_ATOMS: atom_id res chain seq x y z
N MET A 1 -29.17 35.53 11.80
CA MET A 1 -28.16 36.06 10.84
C MET A 1 -26.90 35.20 10.90
N SER A 2 -26.85 34.04 10.24
CA SER A 2 -25.63 33.21 10.13
C SER A 2 -25.73 32.15 9.03
N MET A 3 -26.29 32.48 7.87
CA MET A 3 -26.28 31.58 6.70
C MET A 3 -25.70 32.24 5.43
N SER A 4 -25.48 33.56 5.46
CA SER A 4 -24.96 34.30 4.30
C SER A 4 -23.43 34.24 4.17
N LEU A 5 -22.70 34.17 5.29
CA LEU A 5 -21.23 34.14 5.31
C LEU A 5 -20.64 32.81 4.81
N PHE A 6 -21.30 31.68 5.09
CA PHE A 6 -20.84 30.36 4.62
C PHE A 6 -21.03 30.20 3.10
N ALA A 7 -22.14 30.69 2.54
CA ALA A 7 -22.37 30.63 1.09
C ALA A 7 -21.37 31.50 0.31
N HIS A 8 -21.04 32.70 0.82
CA HIS A 8 -20.04 33.57 0.21
C HIS A 8 -18.63 32.97 0.28
N SER A 9 -18.26 32.34 1.39
CA SER A 9 -16.95 31.71 1.55
C SER A 9 -16.79 30.48 0.65
N PHE A 10 -17.85 29.69 0.47
CA PHE A 10 -17.84 28.53 -0.43
C PHE A 10 -17.80 28.91 -1.92
N LEU A 11 -18.49 29.99 -2.30
CA LEU A 11 -18.44 30.53 -3.67
C LEU A 11 -17.08 31.14 -4.01
N LEU A 12 -16.42 31.83 -3.06
CA LEU A 12 -15.04 32.32 -3.24
C LEU A 12 -14.05 31.16 -3.38
N LEU A 13 -14.24 30.07 -2.64
CA LEU A 13 -13.37 28.90 -2.70
C LEU A 13 -13.51 28.16 -4.04
N ILE A 14 -14.74 28.05 -4.57
CA ILE A 14 -14.99 27.49 -5.91
C ILE A 14 -14.46 28.42 -7.02
N HIS A 15 -14.55 29.75 -6.86
CA HIS A 15 -14.07 30.72 -7.84
C HIS A 15 -12.53 30.71 -7.94
N VAL A 16 -11.82 30.70 -6.81
CA VAL A 16 -10.36 30.58 -6.78
C VAL A 16 -9.90 29.23 -7.38
N HIS A 17 -10.64 28.16 -7.15
CA HIS A 17 -10.29 26.85 -7.71
C HIS A 17 -10.54 26.77 -9.23
N LEU A 18 -11.56 27.46 -9.75
CA LEU A 18 -11.82 27.56 -11.19
C LEU A 18 -10.80 28.43 -11.93
N GLU A 19 -10.29 29.52 -11.33
CA GLU A 19 -9.20 30.29 -11.95
C GLU A 19 -7.89 29.50 -12.05
N LEU A 20 -7.57 28.67 -11.05
CA LEU A 20 -6.40 27.80 -11.09
C LEU A 20 -6.52 26.68 -12.14
N LEU A 21 -7.74 26.21 -12.41
CA LEU A 21 -8.01 25.19 -13.43
C LEU A 21 -8.10 25.78 -14.86
N TYR A 22 -8.44 27.07 -15.00
CA TYR A 22 -8.56 27.73 -16.30
C TYR A 22 -7.22 28.29 -16.83
N TYR A 23 -6.17 28.27 -16.01
CA TYR A 23 -4.83 28.66 -16.42
C TYR A 23 -4.00 27.47 -16.91
N PRO A 24 -4.40 26.83 -18.03
CA PRO A 24 -3.40 26.53 -19.04
C PRO A 24 -3.98 26.44 -20.46
N TYR A 25 -4.15 27.56 -21.18
CA TYR A 25 -4.10 27.55 -22.67
C TYR A 25 -4.02 28.96 -23.29
N ALA A 26 -2.93 29.70 -23.04
CA ALA A 26 -2.56 30.81 -23.91
C ALA A 26 -1.04 31.03 -23.86
N LYS A 27 -0.44 31.04 -25.04
CA LYS A 27 0.98 31.01 -25.34
C LYS A 27 1.57 32.43 -25.34
N HIS A 28 2.58 32.72 -24.50
CA HIS A 28 3.86 33.35 -24.91
C HIS A 28 4.78 33.59 -23.69
N GLU A 29 5.99 33.03 -23.79
CA GLU A 29 7.29 33.39 -23.21
C GLU A 29 7.37 34.12 -21.85
N GLY A 30 8.02 33.46 -20.88
CA GLY A 30 9.02 34.15 -20.04
C GLY A 30 8.73 34.41 -18.56
N VAL A 31 7.71 33.82 -17.93
CA VAL A 31 7.50 33.98 -16.47
C VAL A 31 7.52 32.62 -15.76
N SER A 32 8.62 32.33 -15.07
CA SER A 32 8.74 31.19 -14.17
C SER A 32 8.00 31.46 -12.87
N ASN A 33 7.24 30.47 -12.40
CA ASN A 33 6.52 30.55 -11.13
C ASN A 33 7.51 30.71 -9.95
N PRO A 34 7.45 31.79 -9.16
CA PRO A 34 8.40 32.05 -8.07
C PRO A 34 8.27 31.05 -6.90
N PHE A 35 7.18 30.28 -6.85
CA PHE A 35 6.95 29.25 -5.83
C PHE A 35 7.29 27.83 -6.31
N ALA A 36 7.71 27.65 -7.57
CA ALA A 36 8.05 26.33 -8.10
C ALA A 36 9.22 25.65 -7.35
N ASN A 37 10.11 26.45 -6.73
CA ASN A 37 11.29 25.94 -6.04
C ASN A 37 11.05 25.49 -4.59
N GLN A 38 9.83 25.63 -4.06
CA GLN A 38 9.57 25.39 -2.63
C GLN A 38 8.71 24.14 -2.34
N ILE A 39 8.25 23.43 -3.37
CA ILE A 39 7.58 22.13 -3.20
C ILE A 39 8.57 21.03 -3.60
N GLN A 40 9.18 20.40 -2.60
CA GLN A 40 9.91 19.14 -2.78
C GLN A 40 8.89 18.08 -3.21
N LEU A 41 8.80 17.84 -4.51
CA LEU A 41 7.94 16.80 -5.06
C LEU A 41 8.27 15.45 -4.42
N THR A 42 7.22 14.71 -4.02
CA THR A 42 7.41 13.32 -3.61
C THR A 42 8.02 12.54 -4.77
N SER A 43 8.70 11.43 -4.49
CA SER A 43 9.31 10.60 -5.54
C SER A 43 8.31 10.20 -6.63
N LEU A 44 7.02 10.14 -6.31
CA LEU A 44 5.94 9.84 -7.24
C LEU A 44 5.44 11.08 -8.01
N GLU A 45 5.35 12.25 -7.37
CA GLU A 45 5.03 13.50 -8.07
C GLU A 45 6.13 13.93 -9.04
N LYS A 46 7.41 13.62 -8.74
CA LYS A 46 8.52 13.80 -9.69
C LYS A 46 8.29 12.97 -10.94
N VAL A 47 7.81 11.73 -10.79
CA VAL A 47 7.52 10.83 -11.92
C VAL A 47 6.36 11.36 -12.77
N LEU A 48 5.29 11.86 -12.14
CA LEU A 48 4.13 12.40 -12.85
C LEU A 48 4.41 13.77 -13.52
N LYS A 49 5.22 14.65 -12.91
CA LYS A 49 5.54 15.97 -13.53
C LYS A 49 6.51 15.88 -14.72
N THR A 50 7.30 14.82 -14.81
CA THR A 50 8.17 14.56 -15.97
C THR A 50 7.39 14.30 -17.27
N GLU A 51 6.08 14.09 -17.20
CA GLU A 51 5.20 13.85 -18.36
C GLU A 51 5.12 14.99 -19.39
N SER A 52 5.59 16.21 -19.07
CA SER A 52 5.51 17.38 -19.96
C SER A 52 6.73 17.64 -20.85
N ASN A 53 7.87 16.95 -20.65
CA ASN A 53 9.05 17.09 -21.52
C ASN A 53 9.21 15.84 -22.42
N ALA A 54 8.89 16.02 -23.70
CA ALA A 54 8.89 15.00 -24.75
C ALA A 54 10.30 14.59 -25.22
N TYR A 55 11.17 14.18 -24.30
CA TYR A 55 12.45 13.52 -24.58
C TYR A 55 12.71 12.48 -23.49
N ASP A 56 12.14 11.27 -23.65
CA ASP A 56 12.81 9.98 -23.41
C ASP A 56 11.77 8.83 -23.34
N VAL A 57 11.49 8.22 -24.49
CA VAL A 57 10.61 7.04 -24.58
C VAL A 57 11.32 5.78 -24.06
N ASN A 58 12.65 5.81 -23.86
CA ASN A 58 13.48 4.69 -23.41
C ASN A 58 13.76 4.66 -21.90
N GLN A 59 13.54 5.75 -21.15
CA GLN A 59 13.59 5.74 -19.66
C GLN A 59 12.30 5.29 -18.98
N ARG A 60 11.24 4.95 -19.73
CA ARG A 60 9.94 4.52 -19.20
C ARG A 60 9.97 3.25 -18.32
N LYS A 61 11.13 2.61 -18.14
CA LYS A 61 11.22 1.24 -17.58
C LYS A 61 11.93 1.07 -16.24
N ASN A 62 12.46 2.10 -15.58
CA ASN A 62 13.37 1.87 -14.43
C ASN A 62 13.12 2.68 -13.16
N VAL A 63 11.87 2.96 -12.80
CA VAL A 63 11.54 3.37 -11.42
C VAL A 63 10.95 2.16 -10.70
N ILE A 64 11.77 1.48 -9.90
CA ILE A 64 11.35 0.37 -9.07
C ILE A 64 11.01 0.92 -7.69
N MET A 65 9.73 0.86 -7.33
CA MET A 65 9.25 1.25 -6.00
C MET A 65 9.26 0.02 -5.09
N ARG A 66 10.39 -0.21 -4.43
CA ARG A 66 10.59 -1.30 -3.47
C ARG A 66 10.22 -0.86 -2.06
N GLY A 67 9.56 -1.75 -1.31
CA GLY A 67 9.17 -1.46 0.06
C GLY A 67 8.46 -2.61 0.75
N VAL A 68 7.96 -2.32 1.95
CA VAL A 68 7.10 -3.23 2.72
C VAL A 68 5.67 -2.70 2.66
N LEU A 69 4.76 -3.54 2.21
CA LEU A 69 3.33 -3.31 2.26
C LEU A 69 2.77 -4.02 3.50
N SER A 70 2.31 -3.24 4.47
CA SER A 70 1.60 -3.74 5.65
C SER A 70 0.10 -3.63 5.42
N ILE A 71 -0.63 -4.73 5.58
CA ILE A 71 -2.08 -4.82 5.37
C ILE A 71 -2.73 -5.33 6.63
N THR A 72 -3.61 -4.54 7.23
CA THR A 72 -4.48 -4.98 8.31
C THR A 72 -5.84 -5.35 7.75
N VAL A 73 -6.19 -6.63 7.80
CA VAL A 73 -7.56 -7.10 7.55
C VAL A 73 -8.36 -6.91 8.82
N ILE A 74 -9.27 -5.94 8.81
CA ILE A 74 -10.02 -5.49 9.99
C ILE A 74 -11.26 -6.36 10.16
N SER A 75 -12.21 -6.25 9.24
CA SER A 75 -13.51 -6.91 9.30
C SER A 75 -14.11 -7.11 7.92
N ALA A 76 -15.15 -7.94 7.83
CA ALA A 76 -16.08 -7.93 6.72
C ALA A 76 -17.50 -7.67 7.22
N GLU A 77 -18.35 -7.19 6.33
CA GLU A 77 -19.76 -6.88 6.59
C GLU A 77 -20.63 -7.46 5.49
N ASP A 78 -21.82 -7.96 5.86
CA ASP A 78 -22.84 -8.47 4.95
C ASP A 78 -22.36 -9.58 4.00
N LEU A 79 -21.50 -10.49 4.48
CA LEU A 79 -21.11 -11.67 3.69
C LEU A 79 -22.34 -12.53 3.35
N PRO A 80 -22.37 -13.18 2.18
CA PRO A 80 -23.48 -14.06 1.85
C PRO A 80 -23.46 -15.29 2.77
N PRO A 81 -24.64 -15.82 3.15
CA PRO A 81 -24.72 -17.10 3.81
C PRO A 81 -24.24 -18.21 2.87
N MET A 82 -23.38 -19.07 3.40
CA MET A 82 -22.78 -20.18 2.67
C MET A 82 -23.23 -21.52 3.25
N ASP A 83 -23.47 -21.56 4.56
CA ASP A 83 -24.03 -22.71 5.28
C ASP A 83 -25.56 -22.80 5.19
N ILE A 84 -26.07 -24.02 5.36
CA ILE A 84 -27.52 -24.33 5.49
C ILE A 84 -28.15 -23.56 6.67
N GLY A 85 -27.36 -23.24 7.71
CA GLY A 85 -27.77 -22.44 8.87
C GLY A 85 -27.88 -20.94 8.61
N GLY A 86 -27.59 -20.47 7.40
CA GLY A 86 -27.63 -19.04 7.05
C GLY A 86 -26.41 -18.24 7.54
N LYS A 87 -25.29 -18.91 7.79
CA LYS A 87 -24.04 -18.31 8.29
C LYS A 87 -22.84 -18.79 7.45
N ALA A 88 -21.63 -18.47 7.91
CA ALA A 88 -20.36 -18.84 7.30
C ALA A 88 -19.26 -18.84 8.38
N ASP A 89 -18.16 -19.51 8.09
CA ASP A 89 -16.89 -19.56 8.79
C ASP A 89 -15.77 -18.84 7.99
N PRO A 90 -15.86 -17.52 7.79
CA PRO A 90 -15.01 -16.83 6.83
C PRO A 90 -13.55 -16.65 7.27
N PHE A 91 -12.65 -16.70 6.27
CA PHE A 91 -11.26 -16.27 6.36
C PHE A 91 -10.78 -15.59 5.07
N VAL A 92 -9.72 -14.80 5.18
CA VAL A 92 -9.15 -14.03 4.07
C VAL A 92 -7.79 -14.59 3.68
N VAL A 93 -7.56 -14.71 2.37
CA VAL A 93 -6.28 -15.08 1.76
C VAL A 93 -5.73 -13.88 1.00
N LEU A 94 -4.52 -13.43 1.36
CA LEU A 94 -3.84 -12.31 0.71
C LEU A 94 -2.58 -12.80 -0.01
N TYR A 95 -2.33 -12.29 -1.21
CA TYR A 95 -1.09 -12.52 -1.94
C TYR A 95 -0.85 -11.46 -2.99
N LEU A 96 0.41 -11.22 -3.30
CA LEU A 96 0.80 -10.38 -4.44
C LEU A 96 0.77 -11.23 -5.71
N LYS A 97 0.32 -10.66 -6.83
CA LYS A 97 0.19 -11.37 -8.10
C LYS A 97 1.53 -11.88 -8.62
N LYS A 98 2.61 -11.11 -8.42
CA LYS A 98 3.98 -11.52 -8.76
C LYS A 98 4.70 -12.26 -7.63
N GLY A 99 4.10 -12.31 -6.43
CA GLY A 99 4.67 -12.96 -5.26
C GLY A 99 4.27 -14.43 -5.15
N GLU A 100 5.13 -15.23 -4.52
CA GLU A 100 4.88 -16.67 -4.32
C GLU A 100 4.17 -16.96 -2.99
N THR A 101 4.25 -16.04 -2.02
CA THR A 101 3.75 -16.26 -0.67
C THR A 101 2.29 -15.85 -0.53
N LYS A 102 1.46 -16.78 -0.07
CA LYS A 102 0.08 -16.50 0.37
C LYS A 102 0.03 -16.42 1.89
N LYS A 103 -0.65 -15.41 2.42
CA LYS A 103 -0.91 -15.25 3.86
C LYS A 103 -2.41 -15.38 4.12
N LYS A 104 -2.79 -15.91 5.28
CA LYS A 104 -4.19 -16.18 5.62
C LYS A 104 -4.51 -15.68 7.01
N THR A 105 -5.74 -15.18 7.20
CA THR A 105 -6.26 -14.89 8.53
C THR A 105 -6.63 -16.16 9.29
N ARG A 106 -6.92 -16.00 10.58
CA ARG A 106 -7.72 -17.02 11.29
C ARG A 106 -9.11 -17.12 10.67
N VAL A 107 -9.71 -18.29 10.83
CA VAL A 107 -11.15 -18.51 10.59
C VAL A 107 -11.93 -17.88 11.75
N VAL A 108 -13.02 -17.20 11.45
CA VAL A 108 -13.99 -16.72 12.46
C VAL A 108 -15.29 -17.46 12.18
N THR A 109 -15.79 -18.20 13.15
CA THR A 109 -16.90 -19.13 12.93
C THR A 109 -18.26 -18.47 13.07
N ASP A 110 -19.26 -18.99 12.37
CA ASP A 110 -20.69 -18.78 12.58
C ASP A 110 -21.11 -17.30 12.48
N THR A 111 -20.57 -16.56 11.51
CA THR A 111 -20.82 -15.12 11.33
C THR A 111 -20.70 -14.63 9.88
N LEU A 112 -21.59 -13.69 9.50
CA LEU A 112 -21.52 -12.95 8.24
C LEU A 112 -20.80 -11.59 8.37
N ASN A 113 -20.43 -11.23 9.61
CA ASN A 113 -19.76 -9.97 9.94
C ASN A 113 -18.50 -10.23 10.77
N PRO A 114 -17.50 -10.96 10.22
CA PRO A 114 -16.31 -11.35 10.95
C PRO A 114 -15.40 -10.15 11.26
N ILE A 115 -14.71 -10.23 12.40
CA ILE A 115 -13.66 -9.29 12.80
C ILE A 115 -12.36 -10.06 13.01
N TRP A 116 -11.37 -9.82 12.14
CA TRP A 116 -10.06 -10.47 12.22
C TRP A 116 -9.04 -9.58 12.93
N ASN A 117 -8.96 -8.30 12.59
CA ASN A 117 -7.91 -7.39 13.07
C ASN A 117 -6.50 -8.02 13.01
N GLN A 118 -6.14 -8.56 11.84
CA GLN A 118 -4.84 -9.21 11.63
C GLN A 118 -4.01 -8.44 10.60
N THR A 119 -2.74 -8.24 10.93
CA THR A 119 -1.80 -7.51 10.07
C THR A 119 -0.81 -8.44 9.40
N PHE A 120 -0.55 -8.20 8.12
CA PHE A 120 0.37 -8.97 7.29
C PHE A 120 1.31 -8.04 6.53
N ASP A 121 2.60 -8.36 6.56
CA ASP A 121 3.62 -7.64 5.81
C ASP A 121 4.04 -8.39 4.55
N PHE A 122 4.17 -7.68 3.45
CA PHE A 122 4.69 -8.20 2.19
C PHE A 122 5.88 -7.36 1.74
N VAL A 123 6.99 -8.02 1.42
CA VAL A 123 8.10 -7.38 0.72
C VAL A 123 7.71 -7.26 -0.74
N VAL A 124 7.61 -6.03 -1.24
CA VAL A 124 7.22 -5.73 -2.61
C VAL A 124 8.45 -5.23 -3.36
N GLU A 125 8.84 -5.97 -4.40
CA GLU A 125 10.00 -5.62 -5.22
C GLU A 125 9.69 -4.48 -6.20
N ASP A 126 8.52 -4.50 -6.85
CA ASP A 126 8.11 -3.50 -7.83
C ASP A 126 6.63 -3.13 -7.66
N ALA A 127 6.35 -2.16 -6.79
CA ALA A 127 4.99 -1.84 -6.39
C ALA A 127 4.14 -1.19 -7.50
N LEU A 128 4.77 -0.55 -8.49
CA LEU A 128 4.03 0.10 -9.59
C LEU A 128 3.42 -0.90 -10.57
N HIS A 129 3.97 -2.12 -10.63
CA HIS A 129 3.56 -3.14 -11.59
C HIS A 129 3.07 -4.42 -10.92
N ASP A 130 2.79 -4.41 -9.62
CA ASP A 130 2.22 -5.53 -8.90
C ASP A 130 0.75 -5.27 -8.53
N LEU A 131 0.03 -6.35 -8.24
CA LEU A 131 -1.36 -6.31 -7.82
C LEU A 131 -1.51 -7.11 -6.53
N LEU A 132 -2.19 -6.53 -5.55
CA LEU A 132 -2.63 -7.26 -4.38
C LEU A 132 -3.93 -8.00 -4.71
N MET A 133 -3.92 -9.30 -4.46
CA MET A 133 -5.07 -10.18 -4.55
C MET A 133 -5.55 -10.48 -3.13
N VAL A 134 -6.83 -10.20 -2.88
CA VAL A 134 -7.48 -10.50 -1.60
C VAL A 134 -8.71 -11.33 -1.87
N GLU A 135 -8.73 -12.55 -1.36
CA GLU A 135 -9.82 -13.51 -1.56
C GLU A 135 -10.45 -13.87 -0.21
N VAL A 136 -11.78 -13.90 -0.17
CA VAL A 136 -12.56 -14.32 1.00
C VAL A 136 -13.10 -15.71 0.72
N TRP A 137 -12.93 -16.59 1.69
CA TRP A 137 -13.29 -17.99 1.63
C TRP A 137 -14.09 -18.36 2.88
N ASP A 138 -14.96 -19.33 2.73
CA ASP A 138 -15.65 -20.02 3.80
C ASP A 138 -14.91 -21.31 4.17
N HIS A 139 -14.85 -21.68 5.45
CA HIS A 139 -14.18 -22.91 5.89
C HIS A 139 -15.18 -23.96 6.34
N ASP A 140 -15.24 -25.08 5.61
CA ASP A 140 -16.15 -26.18 5.90
C ASP A 140 -15.41 -27.45 6.32
N THR A 141 -16.14 -28.35 6.98
CA THR A 141 -15.64 -29.67 7.38
C THR A 141 -15.05 -30.47 6.19
N PHE A 142 -15.59 -30.28 4.99
CA PHE A 142 -15.17 -31.01 3.78
C PHE A 142 -14.38 -30.17 2.78
N GLY A 143 -14.01 -28.93 3.14
CA GLY A 143 -13.27 -28.08 2.21
C GLY A 143 -13.34 -26.60 2.54
N LYS A 144 -13.42 -25.80 1.48
CA LYS A 144 -13.58 -24.37 1.57
C LYS A 144 -14.31 -23.86 0.34
N ASP A 145 -15.26 -22.97 0.56
CA ASP A 145 -16.03 -22.39 -0.52
C ASP A 145 -15.57 -20.96 -0.79
N TYR A 146 -15.48 -20.62 -2.07
CA TYR A 146 -15.06 -19.30 -2.47
C TYR A 146 -16.24 -18.32 -2.36
N ILE A 147 -16.07 -17.23 -1.62
CA ILE A 147 -17.11 -16.20 -1.45
C ILE A 147 -16.92 -15.09 -2.49
N GLY A 148 -15.72 -14.52 -2.57
CA GLY A 148 -15.46 -13.35 -3.42
C GLY A 148 -14.05 -12.81 -3.26
N ARG A 149 -13.72 -11.77 -4.03
CA ARG A 149 -12.38 -11.15 -4.00
C ARG A 149 -12.40 -9.65 -4.22
N CYS A 150 -11.31 -8.99 -3.87
CA CYS A 150 -10.95 -7.71 -4.45
C CYS A 150 -9.51 -7.75 -4.97
N ILE A 151 -9.27 -6.98 -6.04
CA ILE A 151 -7.95 -6.87 -6.70
C ILE A 151 -7.57 -5.39 -6.65
N LEU A 152 -6.41 -5.09 -6.09
CA LEU A 152 -5.99 -3.72 -5.80
C LEU A 152 -4.63 -3.43 -6.44
N THR A 153 -4.50 -2.26 -7.07
CA THR A 153 -3.19 -1.68 -7.36
C THR A 153 -2.62 -1.09 -6.08
N LEU A 154 -1.30 -0.98 -6.00
CA LEU A 154 -0.63 -0.39 -4.83
C LEU A 154 -0.51 1.15 -4.93
N THR A 155 -0.94 1.75 -6.05
CA THR A 155 -0.77 3.17 -6.36
C THR A 155 -1.25 4.09 -5.24
N ARG A 156 -2.42 3.81 -4.65
CA ARG A 156 -3.00 4.66 -3.61
C ARG A 156 -2.16 4.68 -2.34
N VAL A 157 -1.75 3.51 -1.83
CA VAL A 157 -0.90 3.44 -0.61
C VAL A 157 0.50 4.01 -0.88
N LEU A 158 0.99 3.92 -2.13
CA LEU A 158 2.24 4.57 -2.52
C LEU A 158 2.15 6.10 -2.52
N LEU A 159 0.99 6.68 -2.86
CA LEU A 159 0.75 8.13 -2.86
C LEU A 159 0.49 8.67 -1.45
N GLU A 160 -0.41 8.01 -0.71
CA GLU A 160 -0.92 8.48 0.57
C GLU A 160 -0.06 8.02 1.76
N GLY A 161 0.78 7.00 1.57
CA GLY A 161 1.61 6.40 2.62
C GLY A 161 0.83 5.41 3.51
N GLU A 162 -0.35 5.80 3.99
CA GLU A 162 -1.29 4.90 4.64
C GLU A 162 -2.74 5.33 4.37
N PHE A 163 -3.65 4.36 4.32
CA PHE A 163 -5.08 4.64 4.22
C PHE A 163 -5.90 3.46 4.74
N GLN A 164 -7.14 3.72 5.13
CA GLN A 164 -8.15 2.70 5.43
C GLN A 164 -9.35 2.88 4.52
N ASP A 165 -9.89 1.78 3.99
CA ASP A 165 -11.07 1.83 3.14
C ASP A 165 -11.88 0.51 3.18
N THR A 166 -13.09 0.57 2.63
CA THR A 166 -14.02 -0.54 2.52
C THR A 166 -14.19 -0.95 1.06
N PHE A 167 -13.95 -2.23 0.78
CA PHE A 167 -13.94 -2.79 -0.58
C PHE A 167 -15.09 -3.76 -0.78
N VAL A 168 -15.90 -3.53 -1.81
CA VAL A 168 -16.95 -4.49 -2.20
C VAL A 168 -16.33 -5.74 -2.80
N LEU A 169 -16.82 -6.91 -2.38
CA LEU A 169 -16.35 -8.20 -2.90
C LEU A 169 -16.89 -8.46 -4.31
N GLN A 170 -15.99 -8.62 -5.27
CA GLN A 170 -16.32 -9.04 -6.63
C GLN A 170 -16.55 -10.55 -6.68
N GLY A 171 -17.61 -10.94 -7.40
CA GLY A 171 -18.02 -12.34 -7.55
C GLY A 171 -18.87 -12.88 -6.39
N ALA A 172 -19.05 -12.09 -5.32
CA ALA A 172 -19.97 -12.41 -4.22
C ALA A 172 -21.37 -11.84 -4.49
N LYS A 173 -22.41 -12.43 -3.89
CA LYS A 173 -23.79 -11.89 -3.92
C LYS A 173 -23.91 -10.60 -3.10
N SER A 174 -23.13 -10.50 -2.02
CA SER A 174 -23.03 -9.37 -1.10
C SER A 174 -21.66 -9.42 -0.43
N GLY A 175 -21.35 -8.43 0.41
CA GLY A 175 -20.14 -8.46 1.23
C GLY A 175 -19.19 -7.31 0.94
N LYS A 176 -18.67 -6.72 2.00
CA LYS A 176 -17.65 -5.68 1.96
C LYS A 176 -16.53 -6.04 2.93
N LEU A 177 -15.30 -5.67 2.59
CA LEU A 177 -14.10 -5.93 3.38
C LEU A 177 -13.47 -4.60 3.81
N ASN A 178 -13.30 -4.40 5.12
CA ASN A 178 -12.63 -3.24 5.69
C ASN A 178 -11.14 -3.57 5.90
N MET A 179 -10.27 -2.78 5.29
CA MET A 179 -8.82 -2.99 5.35
C MET A 179 -8.07 -1.68 5.53
N HIS A 180 -6.98 -1.74 6.29
CA HIS A 180 -6.02 -0.66 6.41
C HIS A 180 -4.70 -1.06 5.75
N PHE A 181 -4.10 -0.11 5.04
CA PHE A 181 -2.87 -0.28 4.27
C PHE A 181 -1.84 0.74 4.73
N ARG A 182 -0.59 0.29 4.83
CA ARG A 182 0.56 1.17 5.07
C ARG A 182 1.72 0.74 4.19
N TRP A 183 2.38 1.73 3.60
CA TRP A 183 3.58 1.55 2.80
C TRP A 183 4.81 2.08 3.53
N THR A 184 5.83 1.23 3.65
CA THR A 184 7.14 1.63 4.17
C THR A 184 8.18 1.46 3.06
N PRO A 185 8.64 2.56 2.42
CA PRO A 185 9.68 2.48 1.41
C PRO A 185 10.95 1.84 1.95
N GLN A 186 11.56 0.93 1.17
CA GLN A 186 12.84 0.32 1.51
C GLN A 186 13.91 0.88 0.58
N PRO A 187 14.81 1.77 1.06
CA PRO A 187 15.88 2.29 0.22
C PRO A 187 16.83 1.15 -0.16
N ILE A 188 17.02 0.95 -1.46
CA ILE A 188 18.05 0.02 -1.96
C ILE A 188 19.40 0.73 -1.80
N TYR A 189 20.13 0.41 -0.73
CA TYR A 189 21.54 0.80 -0.66
C TYR A 189 22.33 -0.14 -1.58
N ARG A 190 22.64 0.33 -2.79
CA ARG A 190 23.65 -0.34 -3.63
C ARG A 190 24.98 -0.15 -2.94
N ASP A 191 25.45 -1.17 -2.22
CA ASP A 191 26.83 -1.23 -1.77
C ASP A 191 27.71 -1.31 -3.04
N ARG A 192 28.21 -0.15 -3.48
CA ARG A 192 29.08 -0.02 -4.66
C ARG A 192 30.54 -0.33 -4.33
N ASP A 193 30.86 -1.04 -3.25
CA ASP A 193 32.25 -1.33 -2.90
C ASP A 193 32.41 -2.76 -2.34
N ARG A 194 32.17 -3.78 -3.17
CA ARG A 194 32.79 -5.11 -2.97
C ARG A 194 33.13 -5.75 -4.31
N ASP A 195 34.08 -5.13 -5.00
CA ASP A 195 35.02 -5.87 -5.83
C ASP A 195 36.44 -5.35 -5.60
N GLN A 196 36.89 -5.49 -4.34
CA GLN A 196 38.28 -5.77 -3.98
C GLN A 196 38.32 -6.16 -2.49
N GLY A 197 38.90 -7.32 -2.23
CA GLY A 197 38.67 -8.09 -1.01
C GLY A 197 39.05 -7.37 0.29
N ARG A 198 38.09 -7.30 1.20
CA ARG A 198 38.32 -7.41 2.65
C ARG A 198 37.02 -7.94 3.28
N GLY A 199 37.13 -9.11 3.92
CA GLY A 199 36.00 -9.74 4.60
C GLY A 199 35.44 -8.87 5.72
N PRO A 200 34.22 -9.16 6.21
CA PRO A 200 33.58 -8.37 7.26
C PRO A 200 34.43 -8.43 8.55
N ILE A 201 34.87 -7.27 9.01
CA ILE A 201 35.43 -7.08 10.34
C ILE A 201 34.25 -7.09 11.30
N TRP A 202 34.03 -8.19 12.00
CA TRP A 202 33.18 -8.19 13.18
C TRP A 202 33.80 -7.27 14.24
N PRO A 203 33.04 -6.40 14.92
CA PRO A 203 33.55 -5.73 16.10
C PRO A 203 33.89 -6.79 17.15
N VAL A 204 35.18 -6.92 17.44
CA VAL A 204 35.69 -7.81 18.49
C VAL A 204 35.04 -7.34 19.79
N SER A 205 34.06 -8.11 20.26
CA SER A 205 33.46 -7.91 21.57
C SER A 205 34.42 -8.54 22.56
N ASP A 206 35.05 -7.71 23.39
CA ASP A 206 35.83 -8.14 24.54
C ASP A 206 34.97 -9.00 25.47
N CYS A 207 35.09 -10.31 25.34
CA CYS A 207 34.71 -11.29 26.33
C CYS A 207 35.94 -12.12 26.67
N LEU A 208 36.91 -11.51 27.36
CA LEU A 208 37.90 -12.28 28.10
C LEU A 208 37.25 -12.80 29.38
N ALA A 209 36.91 -14.08 29.32
CA ALA A 209 36.46 -14.89 30.43
C ALA A 209 37.49 -14.87 31.57
N SER A 210 37.02 -14.46 32.74
CA SER A 210 37.55 -14.93 34.02
C SER A 210 37.27 -16.43 34.14
N SER A 211 38.30 -17.27 34.24
CA SER A 211 38.32 -18.48 35.08
C SER A 211 39.74 -19.07 35.19
N ARG A 212 40.01 -19.60 36.39
CA ARG A 212 41.31 -19.86 37.03
C ARG A 212 42.07 -21.11 36.52
N PRO A 213 43.38 -21.26 36.84
CA PRO A 213 44.15 -22.45 36.51
C PRO A 213 43.93 -23.60 37.50
N VAL A 214 44.03 -24.84 37.01
CA VAL A 214 44.27 -26.03 37.84
C VAL A 214 45.66 -26.55 37.51
N LEU A 215 46.49 -26.63 38.56
CA LEU A 215 47.85 -27.17 38.54
C LEU A 215 47.82 -28.70 38.50
N HIS A 216 48.77 -29.28 37.78
CA HIS A 216 49.44 -30.53 38.14
C HIS A 216 50.92 -30.42 37.77
#